data_AF-A0A947TP16-F1
#
_entry.id   AF-A0A947TP16-F1
#
_cell.length_a   1.000
_cell.length_b   1.000
_cell.length_c   1.000
_cell.angle_alpha   90.00
_cell.angle_beta   90.00
_cell.angle_gamma   90.00
#
_symmetry.space_group_name_H-M   'P 1'
#
loop_
_entity.id
_entity.type
_entity.pdbx_description
1 polymer ?
#
loop_
_entity_poly.entity_id
_entity_poly.type
_entity_poly.pdbx_seq_one_letter_code
_entity_poly.pdbx_strand_id
1 'polypeptide(L)' 'MEPKECFYKEQFGYCWLVDGQWLFQAVDVAEQPLGEPVKVELGELVFHHDQDEELH' A
#
# COMPACT_ATOMS: atom_id res chain seq x y z
N MET A 1 -0.08 8.82 -8.68
CA MET A 1 0.30 7.42 -8.99
C MET A 1 -0.88 6.56 -8.56
N GLU A 2 -1.17 5.46 -9.26
CA GLU A 2 -2.22 4.54 -8.82
C GLU A 2 -1.82 3.89 -7.48
N PRO A 3 -2.79 3.62 -6.59
CA PRO A 3 -2.53 2.90 -5.35
C PRO A 3 -1.97 1.51 -5.62
N LYS A 4 -0.96 1.13 -4.84
CA LYS A 4 -0.31 -0.18 -4.92
C LYS A 4 -0.56 -0.96 -3.64
N GLU A 5 -0.70 -2.26 -3.75
CA GLU A 5 -0.75 -3.15 -2.60
C GLU A 5 0.58 -3.12 -1.85
N CYS A 6 0.51 -2.99 -0.54
CA CYS A 6 1.70 -2.96 0.31
C CYS A 6 1.37 -3.28 1.76
N PHE A 7 2.45 -3.51 2.51
CA PHE A 7 2.41 -3.74 3.94
C PHE A 7 3.07 -2.58 4.68
N TYR A 8 2.42 -2.16 5.76
CA TYR A 8 2.96 -1.23 6.74
C TYR A 8 2.77 -1.82 8.14
N LYS A 9 3.87 -2.04 8.88
CA LYS A 9 3.83 -2.68 10.22
C LYS A 9 2.99 -3.96 10.25
N GLU A 10 3.23 -4.84 9.29
CA GLU A 10 2.56 -6.14 9.12
C GLU A 10 1.06 -6.05 8.76
N GLN A 11 0.51 -4.85 8.52
CA GLN A 11 -0.86 -4.67 8.04
C GLN A 11 -0.90 -4.51 6.52
N PHE A 12 -1.80 -5.24 5.88
CA PHE A 12 -2.07 -5.13 4.45
C PHE A 12 -2.93 -3.89 4.15
N GLY A 13 -2.68 -3.27 3.00
CA GLY A 13 -3.41 -2.12 2.54
C GLY A 13 -2.92 -1.61 1.20
N TYR A 14 -3.35 -0.40 0.87
CA TYR A 14 -2.91 0.30 -0.34
C TYR A 14 -2.06 1.50 0.04
N CYS A 15 -1.00 1.75 -0.72
CA CYS A 15 -0.18 2.95 -0.59
C CYS A 15 -0.04 3.68 -1.91
N TRP A 16 0.02 5.00 -1.81
CA TRP A 16 0.15 5.90 -2.95
C TRP A 16 0.89 7.17 -2.56
N LEU A 17 1.41 7.86 -3.57
CA LEU A 17 2.16 9.11 -3.41
C LEU A 17 1.27 10.30 -3.76
N VAL A 18 1.11 11.24 -2.83
CA VAL A 18 0.44 12.54 -3.02
C VAL A 18 1.43 13.64 -2.64
N ASP A 19 1.73 14.55 -3.57
CA ASP A 19 2.61 15.72 -3.33
C ASP A 19 3.96 15.37 -2.68
N GLY A 20 4.55 14.22 -3.03
CA GLY A 20 5.81 13.73 -2.47
C GLY A 20 5.70 13.06 -1.10
N GLN A 21 4.49 12.98 -0.53
CA GLN A 21 4.20 12.26 0.72
C GLN A 21 3.55 10.91 0.42
N TRP A 22 4.12 9.83 0.95
CA TRP A 22 3.48 8.52 0.91
C TRP A 22 2.34 8.44 1.93
N LEU A 23 1.22 7.88 1.47
CA LEU A 23 0.06 7.54 2.28
C LEU A 23 -0.15 6.03 2.26
N PHE A 24 -0.69 5.50 3.35
CA PHE A 24 -1.08 4.10 3.52
C PHE A 24 -2.51 4.03 4.05
N GLN A 25 -3.36 3.22 3.44
CA GLN A 25 -4.70 2.89 3.90
C GLN A 25 -4.78 1.40 4.18
N ALA A 26 -4.88 1.04 5.46
CA ALA A 26 -5.20 -0.31 5.87
C ALA A 26 -6.59 -0.69 5.35
N VAL A 27 -6.77 -1.96 4.98
CA VAL A 27 -8.06 -2.52 4.56
C VAL A 27 -8.39 -3.79 5.33
N ASP A 28 -9.67 -4.14 5.38
CA ASP A 28 -10.13 -5.41 5.93
C ASP A 28 -10.11 -6.54 4.87
N VAL A 29 -10.60 -7.72 5.25
CA VAL A 29 -10.65 -8.91 4.38
C VAL A 29 -11.60 -8.77 3.19
N ALA A 30 -12.47 -7.77 3.18
CA ALA A 30 -13.35 -7.41 2.08
C ALA A 30 -12.85 -6.15 1.35
N GLU A 31 -11.56 -5.82 1.52
CA GLU A 31 -10.87 -4.67 0.95
C GLU A 31 -11.50 -3.31 1.31
N GLN A 32 -12.25 -3.25 2.42
CA GLN A 32 -12.84 -2.01 2.89
C GLN A 32 -11.83 -1.21 3.72
N PRO A 33 -11.75 0.11 3.54
CA PRO A 33 -10.79 0.94 4.28
C PRO A 33 -11.07 0.92 5.78
N LEU A 34 -10.02 0.66 6.55
CA LEU A 34 -10.02 0.74 8.00
C LEU A 34 -9.58 2.15 8.43
N GLY A 35 -10.55 3.05 8.59
CA GLY A 35 -10.31 4.43 9.03
C GLY A 35 -9.70 5.31 7.95
N GLU A 36 -8.94 6.33 8.35
CA GLU A 36 -8.31 7.30 7.44
C GLU A 36 -6.89 6.88 7.01
N PRO A 37 -6.42 7.30 5.82
CA PRO A 37 -5.05 7.05 5.40
C PRO A 37 -4.03 7.73 6.31
N VAL A 38 -2.93 7.04 6.60
CA VAL A 38 -1.83 7.56 7.42
C VAL A 38 -0.62 7.91 6.57
N LYS A 39 0.12 8.93 6.99
CA LYS A 39 1.40 9.30 6.38
C LYS A 39 2.48 8.31 6.83
N VAL A 40 3.25 7.83 5.87
CA VAL A 40 4.31 6.84 6.10
C VAL A 40 5.56 7.22 5.32
N GLU A 41 6.71 6.69 5.74
CA GLU A 41 7.95 6.83 5.00
C GLU A 41 8.12 5.67 4.02
N LEU A 42 8.76 5.92 2.87
CA LEU A 42 8.99 4.88 1.86
C LEU A 42 9.77 3.68 2.42
N GLY A 43 10.70 3.92 3.33
CA GLY A 43 11.51 2.86 3.96
C GLY A 43 10.74 1.95 4.93
N GLU A 44 9.51 2.31 5.30
CA GLU A 44 8.63 1.51 6.15
C GLU A 44 7.62 0.67 5.35
N LEU A 45 7.51 0.91 4.04
CA LEU A 45 6.59 0.22 3.15
C LEU A 45 7.25 -1.00 2.52
N VAL A 46 6.53 -2.12 2.51
CA VAL A 46 6.89 -3.31 1.73
C VAL A 46 5.84 -3.47 0.64
N PHE A 47 6.19 -3.15 -0.60
CA PHE A 47 5.28 -3.32 -1.74
C PHE A 47 5.09 -4.80 -2.04
N HIS A 48 3.84 -5.21 -2.26
CA HIS A 48 3.57 -6.50 -2.83
C HIS A 48 3.98 -6.43 -4.30
N HIS A 49 5.16 -6.95 -4.60
CA HIS A 49 5.57 -7.12 -5.98
C HIS A 49 4.90 -8.39 -6.47
N ASP A 50 3.86 -8.24 -7.27
CA ASP A 50 3.42 -9.32 -8.16
C ASP A 50 4.57 -9.63 -9.10
N GLN A 51 5.44 -10.57 -8.72
CA GLN A 51 6.42 -11.18 -9.63
C GLN A 51 5.74 -12.16 -10.60
N ASP A 52 4.57 -11.79 -11.14
CA ASP A 52 3.83 -12.57 -12.13
C ASP A 52 3.52 -11.76 -13.41
N GLU A 53 4.28 -10.68 -13.68
CA GLU A 53 4.42 -10.15 -15.03
C GLU A 53 5.70 -10.76 -15.68
N GLU A 54 5.48 -11.69 -16.60
CA GLU A 54 6.43 -12.37 -17.52
C GLU A 54 6.85 -13.83 -17.20
N LEU A 55 5.87 -14.73 -17.14
CA LEU A 55 5.92 -15.95 -17.94
C LEU A 55 4.80 -15.86 -18.98
N HIS A 56 5.11 -15.37 -20.19
CA HIS A 56 4.67 -15.85 -21.52
C HIS A 56 4.86 -14.81 -22.63
#